data_AF-A0A2E7WX25-F1
#
_entry.id   AF-A0A2E7WX25-F1
#
_cell.length_a   1.000
_cell.length_b   1.000
_cell.length_c   1.000
_cell.angle_alpha   90.00
_cell.angle_beta   90.00
_cell.angle_gamma   90.00
#
_symmetry.space_group_name_H-M   'P 1'
#
loop_
_entity.id
_entity.type
_entity.pdbx_description
1 polymer ?
#
loop_
_entity_poly.entity_id
_entity_poly.type
_entity_poly.pdbx_seq_one_letter_code
_entity_poly.pdbx_strand_id
1 'polypeptide(L)'
;NHRAVETIFDYIWAEGNDIHTQEGFAALVARLGLTDADDRISSTTVKQALHDNTEQAVAAGVYGTPTFVIDGELFWGFDRTEMLLEYLENPMLFKSQEMRRLTDVPMTAERRR
;
A
#
# COMPACT_ATOMS: atom_id res chain seq x y z
N ASN A 1 -6.04 0.88 -13.78
CA ASN A 1 -5.68 -0.46 -14.31
C ASN A 1 -5.97 -1.52 -13.23
N HIS A 2 -7.22 -1.63 -12.76
CA HIS A 2 -7.61 -2.47 -11.62
C HIS A 2 -7.43 -3.97 -11.92
N ARG A 3 -7.89 -4.38 -13.10
CA ARG A 3 -7.82 -5.77 -13.58
C ARG A 3 -6.41 -6.35 -13.59
N ALA A 4 -5.39 -5.54 -13.95
CA ALA A 4 -4.01 -6.00 -13.92
C ALA A 4 -3.53 -6.28 -12.49
N VAL A 5 -3.87 -5.41 -11.53
CA VAL A 5 -3.52 -5.58 -10.11
C VAL A 5 -4.22 -6.82 -9.54
N GLU A 6 -5.53 -6.97 -9.77
CA GLU A 6 -6.27 -8.19 -9.36
C GLU A 6 -5.64 -9.45 -9.92
N THR A 7 -5.33 -9.47 -11.22
CA THR A 7 -4.70 -10.63 -11.86
C THR A 7 -3.35 -10.98 -11.23
N ILE A 8 -2.53 -9.97 -10.88
CA ILE A 8 -1.24 -10.18 -10.21
C ILE A 8 -1.44 -10.72 -8.78
N PHE A 9 -2.37 -10.16 -8.02
CA PHE A 9 -2.68 -10.62 -6.67
C PHE A 9 -3.20 -12.05 -6.66
N ASP A 10 -4.14 -12.38 -7.54
CA ASP A 10 -4.69 -13.73 -7.68
C ASP A 10 -3.58 -14.73 -8.03
N TYR A 11 -2.75 -14.40 -9.02
CA TYR A 11 -1.68 -15.26 -9.48
C TYR A 11 -0.64 -15.58 -8.39
N ILE A 12 -0.22 -14.57 -7.63
CA ILE A 12 0.82 -14.73 -6.59
C ILE A 12 0.22 -15.33 -5.31
N TRP A 13 -0.85 -14.73 -4.79
CA TRP A 13 -1.31 -15.00 -3.43
C TRP A 13 -2.50 -15.95 -3.35
N ALA A 14 -3.43 -15.89 -4.31
CA ALA A 14 -4.57 -16.82 -4.31
C ALA A 14 -4.17 -18.20 -4.86
N GLU A 15 -3.34 -18.22 -5.90
CA GLU A 15 -2.89 -19.43 -6.58
C GLU A 15 -1.53 -19.96 -6.10
N GLY A 16 -0.72 -19.12 -5.42
CA GLY A 16 0.55 -19.52 -4.84
C GLY A 16 1.70 -19.68 -5.85
N ASN A 17 1.63 -19.06 -7.03
CA ASN A 17 2.69 -19.16 -8.04
C ASN A 17 3.90 -18.30 -7.66
N ASP A 18 5.11 -18.82 -7.93
CA ASP A 18 6.37 -18.12 -7.67
C ASP A 18 6.83 -17.26 -8.86
N ILE A 19 6.66 -15.95 -8.74
CA ILE A 19 7.09 -14.97 -9.74
C ILE A 19 8.60 -14.65 -9.71
N HIS A 20 9.37 -15.23 -8.79
CA HIS A 20 10.82 -15.09 -8.76
C HIS A 20 11.54 -16.05 -9.72
N THR A 21 10.80 -17.01 -10.30
CA THR A 21 11.27 -17.89 -11.38
C THR A 21 11.01 -17.29 -12.75
N GLN A 22 11.85 -17.62 -13.73
CA GLN A 22 11.64 -17.18 -15.12
C GLN A 22 10.30 -17.71 -15.67
N GLU A 23 9.97 -18.96 -15.35
CA GLU A 23 8.76 -19.63 -15.79
C GLU A 23 7.50 -18.99 -15.18
N GLY A 24 7.52 -18.71 -13.87
CA GLY A 24 6.39 -18.09 -13.18
C GLY A 24 6.15 -16.64 -13.63
N PHE A 25 7.23 -15.86 -13.82
CA PHE A 25 7.10 -14.52 -14.38
C PHE A 25 6.56 -14.56 -15.82
N ALA A 26 7.08 -15.43 -16.68
CA ALA A 26 6.62 -15.58 -18.06
C ALA A 26 5.13 -15.99 -18.14
N ALA A 27 4.67 -16.88 -17.25
CA ALA A 27 3.27 -17.28 -17.18
C ALA A 27 2.35 -16.12 -16.75
N LEU A 28 2.77 -15.30 -15.77
CA LEU A 28 2.04 -14.09 -15.38
C LEU A 28 1.97 -13.07 -16.53
N VAL A 29 3.09 -12.83 -17.21
CA VAL A 29 3.19 -11.93 -18.38
C VAL A 29 2.24 -12.37 -19.50
N ALA A 30 2.21 -13.68 -19.80
CA ALA A 30 1.28 -14.25 -20.77
C ALA A 30 -0.19 -14.08 -20.34
N ARG A 31 -0.52 -14.29 -19.06
CA ARG A 31 -1.87 -14.08 -18.51
C ARG A 31 -2.32 -12.62 -18.59
N LEU A 32 -1.39 -11.68 -18.43
CA LEU A 32 -1.63 -10.24 -18.58
C LEU A 32 -1.69 -9.80 -20.06
N GLY A 33 -1.40 -10.69 -21.01
CA GLY A 33 -1.41 -10.38 -22.45
C GLY A 33 -0.30 -9.41 -22.87
N LEU A 34 0.83 -9.41 -22.16
CA LEU A 34 1.98 -8.55 -22.44
C LEU A 34 3.02 -9.32 -23.27
N THR A 35 3.67 -8.62 -24.20
CA THR A 35 4.71 -9.20 -25.08
C THR A 35 6.08 -8.57 -24.87
N ASP A 36 6.16 -7.46 -24.14
CA ASP A 36 7.35 -6.61 -23.97
C ASP A 36 7.67 -6.37 -22.49
N ALA A 37 7.23 -7.26 -21.60
CA ALA A 37 7.36 -7.07 -20.15
C ALA A 37 8.81 -6.93 -19.70
N ASP A 38 9.73 -7.77 -20.19
CA ASP A 38 11.16 -7.73 -19.85
C ASP A 38 11.81 -6.38 -20.25
N ASP A 39 11.49 -5.87 -21.43
CA ASP A 39 11.96 -4.57 -21.91
C ASP A 39 11.37 -3.43 -21.06
N ARG A 40 10.10 -3.52 -20.68
CA ARG A 40 9.45 -2.50 -19.84
C ARG A 40 10.05 -2.44 -18.45
N ILE A 41 10.19 -3.58 -17.76
CA ILE A 41 10.72 -3.62 -16.38
C ILE A 41 12.21 -3.27 -16.33
N SER A 42 12.95 -3.47 -17.42
CA SER A 42 14.35 -3.08 -17.51
C SER A 42 14.53 -1.60 -17.86
N SER A 43 13.53 -0.96 -18.48
CA SER A 43 13.60 0.45 -18.88
C SER A 43 13.81 1.41 -17.71
N THR A 44 14.69 2.40 -17.93
CA THR A 44 14.97 3.46 -16.94
C THR A 44 13.71 4.24 -16.58
N THR A 45 12.83 4.52 -17.55
CA THR A 45 11.59 5.26 -17.33
C THR A 45 10.65 4.56 -16.35
N VAL A 46 10.44 3.25 -16.49
CA VAL A 46 9.58 2.48 -15.57
C VAL A 46 10.19 2.40 -14.18
N LYS A 47 11.51 2.16 -14.09
CA LYS A 47 12.22 2.14 -12.80
C LYS A 47 12.17 3.49 -12.08
N GLN A 48 12.36 4.59 -12.82
CA GLN A 48 12.28 5.93 -12.24
C GLN A 48 10.87 6.23 -11.75
N ALA A 49 9.83 5.90 -12.52
CA ALA A 49 8.45 6.09 -12.07
C ALA A 49 8.14 5.28 -10.80
N LEU A 50 8.63 4.04 -10.67
CA LEU A 50 8.49 3.24 -9.45
C LEU A 50 9.19 3.90 -8.25
N HIS A 51 10.42 4.41 -8.47
CA HIS A 51 11.18 5.12 -7.45
C HIS A 51 10.46 6.39 -7.00
N ASP A 52 10.06 7.25 -7.93
CA ASP A 52 9.37 8.51 -7.65
C ASP A 52 8.05 8.29 -6.91
N ASN A 53 7.30 7.23 -7.25
CA ASN A 53 6.09 6.86 -6.52
C ASN A 53 6.40 6.44 -5.07
N THR A 54 7.52 5.74 -4.85
CA THR A 54 7.98 5.34 -3.52
C THR A 54 8.41 6.55 -2.70
N GLU A 55 9.16 7.47 -3.30
CA GLU A 55 9.57 8.73 -2.66
C GLU A 55 8.36 9.59 -2.29
N GLN A 56 7.36 9.69 -3.17
CA GLN A 56 6.10 10.38 -2.87
C GLN A 56 5.37 9.76 -1.68
N ALA A 57 5.30 8.43 -1.59
CA ALA A 57 4.69 7.75 -0.45
C ALA A 57 5.46 8.05 0.85
N VAL A 58 6.79 7.97 0.83
CA VAL A 58 7.64 8.30 2.00
C VAL A 58 7.48 9.76 2.41
N ALA A 59 7.46 10.70 1.45
CA ALA A 59 7.25 12.11 1.71
C ALA A 59 5.86 12.41 2.32
N ALA A 60 4.86 11.57 2.01
CA ALA A 60 3.53 11.61 2.63
C ALA A 60 3.47 10.92 4.01
N GLY A 61 4.59 10.43 4.55
CA GLY A 61 4.68 9.77 5.86
C GLY A 61 4.33 8.29 5.83
N VAL A 62 4.14 7.67 4.65
CA VAL A 62 3.85 6.23 4.54
C VAL A 62 5.06 5.41 4.97
N TYR A 63 4.85 4.46 5.87
CA TYR A 63 5.89 3.58 6.40
C TYR A 63 5.60 2.08 6.22
N GLY A 64 4.44 1.72 5.67
CA GLY A 64 4.03 0.34 5.44
C GLY A 64 2.91 0.23 4.41
N THR A 65 2.58 -1.00 4.00
CA THR A 65 1.49 -1.27 3.05
C THR A 65 0.50 -2.29 3.62
N PRO A 66 -0.80 -2.19 3.26
CA PRO A 66 -1.42 -1.03 2.62
C PRO A 66 -1.48 0.17 3.57
N THR A 67 -1.33 1.38 3.04
CA THR A 67 -1.62 2.63 3.75
C THR A 67 -2.48 3.51 2.85
N PHE A 68 -3.56 4.05 3.40
CA PHE A 68 -4.36 5.09 2.75
C PHE A 68 -3.99 6.45 3.33
N VAL A 69 -3.83 7.45 2.48
CA VAL A 69 -3.56 8.84 2.88
C VAL A 69 -4.75 9.68 2.45
N ILE A 70 -5.50 10.25 3.40
CA ILE A 70 -6.70 11.07 3.15
C ILE A 70 -6.59 12.35 3.99
N ASP A 71 -6.61 13.52 3.33
CA ASP A 71 -6.50 14.84 3.98
C ASP A 71 -5.29 14.99 4.94
N GLY A 72 -4.21 14.26 4.67
CA GLY A 72 -3.00 14.23 5.50
C GLY A 72 -3.03 13.23 6.65
N GLU A 73 -4.16 12.54 6.87
CA GLU A 73 -4.29 11.44 7.84
C GLU A 73 -3.88 10.11 7.19
N LEU A 74 -3.21 9.25 7.96
CA LEU A 74 -2.69 7.97 7.50
C LEU A 74 -3.43 6.81 8.17
N PHE A 75 -3.95 5.89 7.35
CA PHE A 75 -4.61 4.65 7.77
C PHE A 75 -3.77 3.46 7.31
N TRP A 76 -2.92 2.96 8.20
CA TRP A 76 -2.02 1.85 7.91
C TRP A 76 -2.62 0.51 8.36
N GLY A 77 -2.72 -0.45 7.43
CA GLY A 77 -3.20 -1.80 7.69
C GLY A 77 -4.62 -2.04 7.17
N PHE A 78 -4.89 -3.29 6.77
CA PHE A 78 -6.23 -3.71 6.35
C PHE A 78 -7.25 -3.64 7.51
N ASP A 79 -6.79 -3.88 8.73
CA ASP A 79 -7.56 -3.76 9.98
C ASP A 79 -7.97 -2.32 10.32
N ARG A 80 -7.48 -1.33 9.57
CA ARG A 80 -7.88 0.08 9.70
C ARG A 80 -8.89 0.55 8.66
N THR A 81 -9.38 -0.35 7.81
CA THR A 81 -10.35 0.00 6.77
C THR A 81 -11.67 0.51 7.36
N GLU A 82 -12.15 -0.07 8.47
CA GLU A 82 -13.37 0.44 9.13
C GLU A 82 -13.19 1.87 9.65
N MET A 83 -12.06 2.15 10.32
CA MET A 83 -11.72 3.50 10.79
C MET A 83 -11.59 4.51 9.63
N LEU A 84 -11.02 4.07 8.50
CA LEU A 84 -10.97 4.88 7.28
C LEU A 84 -12.39 5.24 6.80
N LEU A 85 -13.31 4.27 6.76
CA LEU A 85 -14.69 4.51 6.35
C LEU A 85 -15.40 5.48 7.29
N GLU A 86 -15.26 5.30 8.61
CA GLU A 86 -15.79 6.23 9.61
C GLU A 86 -15.25 7.65 9.44
N TYR A 87 -13.95 7.79 9.13
CA TYR A 87 -13.34 9.09 8.85
C TYR A 87 -13.88 9.72 7.56
N LEU A 88 -14.11 8.94 6.51
CA LEU A 88 -14.69 9.44 5.26
C LEU A 88 -16.14 9.92 5.46
N GLU A 89 -16.90 9.28 6.35
CA GLU A 89 -18.25 9.73 6.73
C GLU A 89 -18.20 10.98 7.63
N ASN A 90 -17.19 11.08 8.50
CA ASN A 90 -16.99 12.20 9.40
C ASN A 90 -15.51 12.66 9.48
N PRO A 91 -15.06 13.56 8.59
CA PRO A 91 -13.69 14.05 8.59
C PRO A 91 -13.27 14.84 9.85
N MET A 92 -14.23 15.15 10.74
CA MET A 92 -13.97 15.78 12.04
C MET A 92 -13.76 14.76 13.16
N LEU A 93 -13.82 13.45 12.89
CA LEU A 93 -13.68 12.37 13.87
C LEU A 93 -12.45 12.55 14.76
N PHE A 94 -11.27 12.75 14.17
CA PHE A 94 -10.02 12.93 14.90
C PHE A 94 -9.87 14.29 15.58
N LYS A 95 -10.76 15.24 15.26
CA LYS A 95 -10.84 16.54 15.93
C LYS A 95 -11.86 16.54 17.07
N SER A 96 -12.55 15.43 17.32
CA SER A 96 -13.47 15.28 18.45
C SER A 96 -12.75 15.40 19.79
N GLN A 97 -13.51 15.76 20.84
CA GLN A 97 -12.96 15.88 22.19
C GLN A 97 -12.36 14.57 22.69
N GLU A 98 -13.04 13.43 22.44
CA GLU A 98 -12.56 12.12 22.87
C GLU A 98 -11.28 11.71 22.14
N MET A 99 -11.17 11.93 20.82
CA MET A 99 -9.94 11.61 20.09
C MET A 99 -8.77 12.47 20.54
N ARG A 100 -8.98 13.77 20.80
CA ARG A 100 -7.94 14.64 21.36
C ARG A 100 -7.48 14.18 22.75
N ARG A 101 -8.41 13.71 23.59
CA ARG A 101 -8.10 13.18 24.92
C ARG A 101 -7.15 12.00 24.87
N LEU A 102 -7.18 11.18 23.80
CA LEU A 102 -6.29 10.02 23.65
C LEU A 102 -4.81 10.43 23.52
N THR A 103 -4.51 11.61 23.01
CA THR A 103 -3.14 12.13 22.92
C THR A 103 -2.52 12.41 24.29
N ASP A 104 -3.35 12.71 25.29
CA ASP A 104 -2.91 13.04 26.66
C ASP A 104 -2.91 11.83 27.60
N VAL A 105 -3.26 10.63 27.12
CA VAL A 105 -3.28 9.42 27.94
C VAL A 105 -1.83 9.05 28.32
N PRO A 106 -1.49 9.01 29.62
CA PRO A 106 -0.12 8.75 30.04
C PRO A 106 0.29 7.32 29.69
N MET A 107 1.51 7.16 29.17
CA MET A 107 2.05 5.85 28.82
C MET A 107 2.32 5.05 30.10
N THR A 108 1.67 3.90 30.25
CA THR A 108 1.68 3.12 31.50
C THR A 108 2.96 2.34 31.74
N ALA A 109 3.79 2.14 30.70
CA ALA A 109 5.12 1.57 30.82
C ALA A 109 6.02 2.04 29.68
N GLU A 110 7.20 2.55 30.03
CA GLU A 110 8.27 2.85 29.08
C GLU A 110 9.37 1.79 29.20
N ARG A 111 9.73 1.16 28.09
CA ARG A 111 10.88 0.26 28.05
C ARG A 111 12.16 1.11 28.14
N ARG A 112 12.96 0.93 29.19
CA ARG A 112 14.29 1.57 29.29
C ARG A 112 15.12 1.16 28.08
N ARG A 113 15.60 2.17 27.34
CA ARG A 113 16.60 2.02 26.29
C ARG A 113 17.98 1.81 26.89
#